data_AF-A0A2I1HNI9-F1
#
_entry.id   AF-A0A2I1HNI9-F1
#
_cell.length_a   1.000
_cell.length_b   1.000
_cell.length_c   1.000
_cell.angle_alpha   90.00
_cell.angle_beta   90.00
_cell.angle_gamma   90.00
#
_symmetry.space_group_name_H-M   'P 1'
#
loop_
_entity.id
_entity.type
_entity.pdbx_description
1 polymer ?
#
loop_
_entity_poly.entity_id
_entity_poly.type
_entity_poly.pdbx_seq_one_letter_code
_entity_poly.pdbx_strand_id
1 'polypeptide(L)'
;MEANEISLPLQTDQQVKKKKPVEIHNYPKESIIQYSDSERSYTYDIIKEGNYPHATYLKYTKGQKGFRIPDNYEVKVSLRKPKTRQSEKSSSNAACLYAKTLNPEIKTRYSGPHFFGLHLEILQQARDIHQRATVLKSFDNLTSTGQNNRAKKIAKSISTIFDQVTAKDCHSDDNLSLKSIEFDIGNNSFYLSVNKENIEEIKHKARAAVQACDKVSVEKRDITREMNEIIPISLINILPGSDDFVNSEIHINDAEIVHNMQQSIGKGG
;
A
#
# COMPACT_ATOMS: atom_id res chain seq x y z
N MET A 1 -30.81 32.05 -64.88
CA MET A 1 -29.60 31.27 -64.59
C MET A 1 -29.08 31.79 -63.27
N GLU A 2 -29.47 31.15 -62.18
CA GLU A 2 -29.04 31.50 -60.82
C GLU A 2 -28.60 30.18 -60.19
N ALA A 3 -27.31 30.06 -59.87
CA ALA A 3 -26.71 28.88 -59.29
C ALA A 3 -26.79 29.01 -57.76
N ASN A 4 -27.65 28.23 -57.13
CA ASN A 4 -27.67 28.06 -55.68
C ASN A 4 -26.59 27.04 -55.30
N GLU A 5 -25.46 27.52 -54.78
CA GLU A 5 -24.52 26.68 -54.01
C GLU A 5 -25.15 26.34 -52.66
N ILE A 6 -25.59 25.09 -52.51
CA ILE A 6 -25.92 24.51 -51.21
C ILE A 6 -24.61 23.95 -50.64
N SER A 7 -23.95 24.73 -49.79
CA SER A 7 -22.90 24.22 -48.90
C SER A 7 -23.54 23.28 -47.88
N LEU A 8 -23.30 21.98 -48.05
CA LEU A 8 -23.60 20.95 -47.05
C LEU A 8 -22.58 21.06 -45.89
N PRO A 9 -23.03 21.18 -44.62
CA PRO A 9 -22.12 21.21 -43.49
C PRO A 9 -21.51 19.82 -43.25
N LEU A 10 -20.19 19.80 -43.17
CA LEU A 10 -19.35 18.69 -42.74
C LEU A 10 -19.76 18.25 -41.33
N GLN A 11 -20.54 17.17 -41.22
CA GLN A 11 -20.94 16.62 -39.92
C GLN A 11 -19.96 15.53 -39.46
N THR A 12 -19.16 15.97 -38.48
CA THR A 12 -18.83 15.32 -37.20
C THR A 12 -17.96 14.06 -37.16
N ASP A 13 -16.79 14.27 -36.55
CA ASP A 13 -16.04 13.32 -35.73
C ASP A 13 -16.94 12.32 -35.02
N GLN A 14 -16.98 11.08 -35.53
CA GLN A 14 -17.39 9.95 -34.71
C GLN A 14 -16.27 9.69 -33.71
N GLN A 15 -16.35 10.33 -32.54
CA GLN A 15 -15.69 9.81 -31.35
C GLN A 15 -16.30 8.43 -31.05
N VAL A 16 -15.67 7.39 -31.57
CA VAL A 16 -15.97 6.00 -31.22
C VAL A 16 -15.77 5.88 -29.71
N LYS A 17 -16.88 5.83 -28.96
CA LYS A 17 -16.88 5.53 -27.52
C LYS A 17 -16.14 4.21 -27.33
N LYS A 18 -14.88 4.25 -26.88
CA LYS A 18 -14.08 3.03 -26.63
C LYS A 18 -14.84 2.18 -25.62
N LYS A 19 -15.30 1.00 -26.05
CA LYS A 19 -15.91 0.01 -25.15
C LYS A 19 -14.92 -0.30 -24.03
N LYS A 20 -15.42 -0.31 -22.79
CA LYS A 20 -14.62 -0.76 -21.64
C LYS A 20 -14.22 -2.23 -21.85
N PRO A 21 -13.00 -2.63 -21.47
CA PRO A 21 -12.61 -4.03 -21.53
C PRO A 21 -13.54 -4.87 -20.66
N VAL A 22 -13.92 -6.03 -21.17
CA VAL A 22 -14.81 -7.00 -20.53
C VAL A 22 -14.04 -8.30 -20.34
N GLU A 23 -14.08 -8.83 -19.12
CA GLU A 23 -13.48 -10.10 -18.73
C GLU A 23 -14.60 -11.01 -18.22
N ILE A 24 -14.78 -12.17 -18.85
CA ILE A 24 -15.80 -13.17 -18.51
C ILE A 24 -15.07 -14.44 -18.08
N HIS A 25 -15.30 -14.88 -16.84
CA HIS A 25 -14.64 -16.05 -16.26
C HIS A 25 -15.47 -16.68 -15.15
N ASN A 26 -15.16 -17.95 -14.84
CA ASN A 26 -15.60 -18.65 -13.62
C ASN A 26 -14.36 -19.11 -12.79
N TYR A 27 -13.22 -18.45 -12.98
CA TYR A 27 -11.96 -18.78 -12.28
C TYR A 27 -12.13 -18.65 -10.75
N PRO A 28 -11.56 -19.56 -9.93
CA PRO A 28 -10.68 -20.69 -10.30
C PRO A 28 -11.39 -22.00 -10.63
N LYS A 29 -12.73 -22.04 -10.68
CA LYS A 29 -13.48 -23.29 -10.97
C LYS A 29 -13.21 -23.78 -12.41
N GLU A 30 -13.05 -22.85 -13.34
CA GLU A 30 -12.67 -23.10 -14.72
C GLU A 30 -11.38 -22.33 -15.07
N SER A 31 -10.49 -22.94 -15.87
CA SER A 31 -9.25 -22.32 -16.34
C SER A 31 -9.45 -21.34 -17.49
N ILE A 32 -10.66 -21.26 -18.05
CA ILE A 32 -10.94 -20.46 -19.24
C ILE A 32 -11.34 -19.04 -18.85
N ILE A 33 -10.66 -18.06 -19.45
CA ILE A 33 -10.96 -16.64 -19.30
C ILE A 33 -11.16 -16.05 -20.70
N GLN A 34 -12.29 -15.41 -20.92
CA GLN A 34 -12.58 -14.68 -22.15
C GLN A 34 -12.41 -13.19 -21.90
N TYR A 35 -11.61 -12.54 -22.73
CA TYR A 35 -11.38 -11.12 -22.66
C TYR A 35 -11.73 -10.47 -23.99
N SER A 36 -12.43 -9.35 -23.95
CA SER A 36 -12.63 -8.51 -25.13
C SER A 36 -12.48 -7.03 -24.77
N ASP A 37 -11.79 -6.29 -25.63
CA ASP A 37 -11.75 -4.84 -25.60
C ASP A 37 -12.36 -4.27 -26.90
N SER A 38 -12.22 -2.96 -27.13
CA SER A 38 -12.75 -2.33 -28.34
C SER A 38 -12.12 -2.82 -29.65
N GLU A 39 -10.96 -3.48 -29.61
CA GLU A 39 -10.16 -3.84 -30.78
C GLU A 39 -9.91 -5.36 -30.91
N ARG A 40 -9.93 -6.10 -29.80
CA ARG A 40 -9.37 -7.45 -29.71
C ARG A 40 -10.23 -8.34 -28.83
N SER A 41 -10.15 -9.63 -29.09
CA SER A 41 -10.77 -10.65 -28.25
C SER A 41 -9.83 -11.83 -28.12
N TYR A 42 -9.65 -12.29 -26.89
CA TYR A 42 -8.75 -13.37 -26.52
C TYR A 42 -9.51 -14.39 -25.68
N THR A 43 -9.18 -15.66 -25.90
CA THR A 43 -9.58 -16.74 -24.99
C THR A 43 -8.33 -17.36 -24.42
N TYR A 44 -8.16 -17.22 -23.10
CA TYR A 44 -7.06 -17.79 -22.33
C TYR A 44 -7.51 -19.09 -21.69
N ASP A 45 -6.64 -20.08 -21.71
CA ASP A 45 -6.75 -21.30 -20.94
C ASP A 45 -5.51 -21.38 -20.04
N ILE A 46 -5.73 -21.16 -18.74
CA ILE A 46 -4.66 -21.05 -17.74
C ILE A 46 -4.21 -22.45 -17.36
N ILE A 47 -2.99 -22.82 -17.77
CA ILE A 47 -2.41 -24.13 -17.49
C ILE A 47 -1.76 -24.14 -16.10
N LYS A 48 -1.05 -23.05 -15.77
CA LYS A 48 -0.38 -22.87 -14.49
C LYS A 48 -0.34 -21.41 -14.12
N GLU A 49 -0.88 -21.06 -12.96
CA GLU A 49 -1.09 -19.66 -12.54
C GLU A 49 0.22 -18.89 -12.30
N GLY A 50 1.32 -19.59 -12.01
CA GLY A 50 2.62 -18.98 -11.68
C GLY A 50 2.58 -18.21 -10.35
N ASN A 51 3.75 -18.02 -9.73
CA ASN A 51 3.85 -17.35 -8.42
C ASN A 51 4.56 -16.00 -8.56
N TYR A 52 4.10 -14.98 -7.82
CA TYR A 52 4.87 -13.75 -7.74
C TYR A 52 6.06 -13.92 -6.78
N PRO A 53 7.30 -13.67 -7.25
CA PRO A 53 8.45 -13.67 -6.36
C PRO A 53 8.34 -12.54 -5.33
N HIS A 54 9.18 -12.60 -4.29
CA HIS A 54 9.27 -11.54 -3.29
C HIS A 54 9.48 -10.17 -3.95
N ALA A 55 8.98 -9.09 -3.33
CA ALA A 55 9.01 -7.74 -3.90
C ALA A 55 10.40 -7.30 -4.39
N THR A 56 11.47 -7.76 -3.73
CA THR A 56 12.87 -7.52 -4.10
C THR A 56 13.25 -8.05 -5.48
N TYR A 57 12.65 -9.16 -5.91
CA TYR A 57 12.94 -9.84 -7.18
C TYR A 57 11.83 -9.69 -8.22
N LEU A 58 10.70 -9.08 -7.83
CA LEU A 58 9.53 -8.89 -8.68
C LEU A 58 9.86 -8.05 -9.92
N LYS A 59 9.55 -8.61 -11.10
CA LYS A 59 9.77 -7.97 -12.39
C LYS A 59 8.47 -7.41 -12.96
N TYR A 60 8.61 -6.37 -13.78
CA TYR A 60 7.49 -5.69 -14.42
C TYR A 60 7.72 -5.56 -15.92
N THR A 61 6.64 -5.55 -16.69
CA THR A 61 6.69 -5.22 -18.11
C THR A 61 7.03 -3.74 -18.31
N LYS A 62 7.76 -3.40 -19.38
CA LYS A 62 8.13 -2.02 -19.71
C LYS A 62 6.89 -1.16 -20.06
N GLY A 63 6.69 -0.02 -19.37
CA GLY A 63 5.62 0.94 -19.64
C GLY A 63 5.14 1.69 -18.38
N GLN A 64 4.36 2.77 -18.52
CA GLN A 64 3.87 3.57 -17.38
C GLN A 64 2.94 2.78 -16.44
N LYS A 65 2.18 1.82 -16.97
CA LYS A 65 1.35 0.87 -16.20
C LYS A 65 1.91 -0.55 -16.34
N GLY A 66 3.17 -0.74 -15.95
CA GLY A 66 3.83 -2.05 -16.07
C GLY A 66 3.08 -3.14 -15.31
N PHE A 67 2.88 -4.30 -15.94
CA PHE A 67 2.23 -5.47 -15.32
C PHE A 67 3.27 -6.31 -14.58
N ARG A 68 2.89 -6.86 -13.42
CA ARG A 68 3.72 -7.79 -12.64
C ARG A 68 3.92 -9.08 -13.44
N ILE A 69 5.15 -9.59 -13.46
CA ILE A 69 5.49 -10.83 -14.17
C ILE A 69 5.60 -11.97 -13.13
N PRO A 70 4.74 -13.00 -13.21
CA PRO A 70 4.83 -14.18 -12.36
C PRO A 70 5.90 -15.17 -12.85
N ASP A 71 6.49 -15.92 -11.92
CA ASP A 71 7.42 -17.02 -12.20
C ASP A 71 6.64 -18.29 -12.55
N ASN A 72 7.15 -19.08 -13.50
CA ASN A 72 6.60 -20.38 -13.90
C ASN A 72 5.12 -20.34 -14.33
N TYR A 73 4.68 -19.22 -14.90
CA TYR A 73 3.34 -19.06 -15.44
C TYR A 73 3.22 -19.75 -16.82
N GLU A 74 2.16 -20.52 -17.01
CA GLU A 74 1.85 -21.20 -18.27
C GLU A 74 0.41 -20.92 -18.68
N VAL A 75 0.26 -20.46 -19.92
CA VAL A 75 -1.04 -20.13 -20.50
C VAL A 75 -1.09 -20.56 -21.95
N LYS A 76 -2.24 -21.08 -22.36
CA LYS A 76 -2.59 -21.32 -23.76
C LYS A 76 -3.53 -20.20 -24.19
N VAL A 77 -3.16 -19.53 -25.28
CA VAL A 77 -3.97 -18.42 -25.81
C VAL A 77 -4.49 -18.79 -27.17
N SER A 78 -5.81 -18.70 -27.30
CA SER A 78 -6.52 -18.84 -28.56
C SER A 78 -6.83 -17.45 -29.08
N LEU A 79 -6.19 -17.12 -30.20
CA LEU A 79 -6.52 -15.95 -31.01
C LEU A 79 -6.73 -16.46 -32.43
N ARG A 80 -7.95 -16.91 -32.77
CA ARG A 80 -8.22 -17.67 -34.01
C ARG A 80 -7.12 -18.72 -34.35
N LYS A 81 -6.66 -19.46 -33.33
CA LYS A 81 -6.01 -20.80 -33.27
C LYS A 81 -5.01 -20.88 -32.07
N PRO A 82 -4.91 -22.01 -31.35
CA PRO A 82 -4.18 -22.08 -30.06
C PRO A 82 -2.76 -22.69 -30.13
N LYS A 83 -1.74 -22.17 -29.40
CA LYS A 83 -0.52 -22.90 -28.91
C LYS A 83 0.14 -22.21 -27.68
N THR A 84 1.13 -22.89 -27.07
CA THR A 84 1.84 -22.58 -25.79
C THR A 84 3.36 -22.31 -25.99
N ARG A 85 4.00 -21.40 -25.22
CA ARG A 85 5.48 -21.24 -25.13
C ARG A 85 5.98 -20.43 -23.90
N GLN A 86 7.24 -20.66 -23.50
CA GLN A 86 8.05 -19.90 -22.52
C GLN A 86 9.13 -19.04 -23.22
N SER A 87 9.60 -17.93 -22.62
CA SER A 87 10.64 -17.04 -23.19
C SER A 87 11.41 -16.21 -22.16
N GLU A 88 12.72 -16.02 -22.38
CA GLU A 88 13.65 -15.23 -21.55
C GLU A 88 13.78 -13.74 -21.98
N LYS A 89 13.17 -13.34 -23.10
CA LYS A 89 13.15 -11.94 -23.57
C LYS A 89 11.88 -11.21 -23.11
N SER A 90 11.87 -9.87 -23.20
CA SER A 90 10.69 -9.03 -22.89
C SER A 90 9.38 -9.62 -23.46
N SER A 91 8.29 -9.54 -22.70
CA SER A 91 7.00 -10.17 -23.03
C SER A 91 6.52 -9.83 -24.46
N SER A 92 6.68 -8.60 -24.94
CA SER A 92 6.28 -8.27 -26.32
C SER A 92 7.20 -8.90 -27.37
N ASN A 93 8.50 -9.06 -27.07
CA ASN A 93 9.43 -9.75 -27.95
C ASN A 93 9.11 -11.25 -28.00
N ALA A 94 8.83 -11.86 -26.85
CA ALA A 94 8.36 -13.24 -26.75
C ALA A 94 7.11 -13.49 -27.59
N ALA A 95 6.10 -12.61 -27.47
CA ALA A 95 4.86 -12.68 -28.23
C ALA A 95 5.11 -12.53 -29.74
N CYS A 96 5.98 -11.61 -30.15
CA CYS A 96 6.32 -11.40 -31.56
C CYS A 96 7.12 -12.58 -32.15
N LEU A 97 8.07 -13.16 -31.39
CA LEU A 97 8.80 -14.36 -31.80
C LEU A 97 7.85 -15.53 -31.97
N TYR A 98 6.92 -15.72 -31.03
CA TYR A 98 5.89 -16.76 -31.13
C TYR A 98 5.04 -16.58 -32.39
N ALA A 99 4.54 -15.37 -32.66
CA ALA A 99 3.74 -15.12 -33.86
C ALA A 99 4.51 -15.41 -35.16
N LYS A 100 5.78 -15.02 -35.23
CA LYS A 100 6.66 -15.34 -36.37
C LYS A 100 6.89 -16.84 -36.53
N THR A 101 6.98 -17.61 -35.45
CA THR A 101 7.09 -19.07 -35.53
C THR A 101 5.80 -19.75 -35.99
N LEU A 102 4.63 -19.15 -35.73
CA LEU A 102 3.35 -19.66 -36.22
C LEU A 102 3.14 -19.38 -37.71
N ASN A 103 3.43 -18.15 -38.11
CA ASN A 103 3.36 -17.71 -39.49
C ASN A 103 4.44 -16.63 -39.71
N PRO A 104 5.54 -16.97 -40.42
CA PRO A 104 6.65 -16.07 -40.68
C PRO A 104 6.26 -14.77 -41.39
N GLU A 105 5.13 -14.78 -42.12
CA GLU A 105 4.64 -13.61 -42.87
C GLU A 105 3.88 -12.60 -41.99
N ILE A 106 3.57 -12.95 -40.73
CA ILE A 106 2.94 -12.01 -39.81
C ILE A 106 3.91 -10.86 -39.49
N LYS A 107 3.60 -9.68 -40.03
CA LYS A 107 4.28 -8.42 -39.73
C LYS A 107 3.72 -7.73 -38.47
N THR A 108 2.60 -8.22 -37.94
CA THR A 108 1.90 -7.62 -36.81
C THR A 108 2.70 -7.74 -35.53
N ARG A 109 2.88 -6.61 -34.83
CA ARG A 109 3.45 -6.58 -33.49
C ARG A 109 2.38 -6.88 -32.45
N TYR A 110 2.62 -7.89 -31.62
CA TYR A 110 1.75 -8.24 -30.51
C TYR A 110 2.17 -7.53 -29.23
N SER A 111 1.18 -7.08 -28.46
CA SER A 111 1.38 -6.60 -27.10
C SER A 111 1.58 -7.82 -26.21
N GLY A 112 2.79 -7.98 -25.65
CA GLY A 112 3.11 -9.09 -24.75
C GLY A 112 2.14 -9.23 -23.57
N PRO A 113 1.85 -8.14 -22.82
CA PRO A 113 0.90 -8.20 -21.70
C PRO A 113 -0.50 -8.70 -22.09
N HIS A 114 -0.96 -8.38 -23.29
CA HIS A 114 -2.24 -8.90 -23.79
C HIS A 114 -2.09 -10.34 -24.24
N PHE A 115 -1.06 -10.63 -25.03
CA PHE A 115 -0.80 -11.96 -25.55
C PHE A 115 -0.65 -13.02 -24.46
N PHE A 116 -0.05 -12.68 -23.31
CA PHE A 116 0.11 -13.59 -22.17
C PHE A 116 -0.98 -13.42 -21.09
N GLY A 117 -1.95 -12.53 -21.27
CA GLY A 117 -2.98 -12.32 -20.25
C GLY A 117 -2.46 -11.73 -18.93
N LEU A 118 -1.33 -11.01 -18.94
CA LEU A 118 -0.76 -10.37 -17.73
C LEU A 118 -1.62 -9.20 -17.21
N HIS A 119 -2.53 -8.71 -18.04
CA HIS A 119 -3.47 -7.64 -17.70
C HIS A 119 -4.78 -8.15 -17.11
N LEU A 120 -5.00 -9.47 -17.08
CA LEU A 120 -6.24 -10.07 -16.56
C LEU A 120 -6.33 -9.82 -15.07
N GLU A 121 -7.39 -9.13 -14.65
CA GLU A 121 -7.51 -8.67 -13.27
C GLU A 121 -7.80 -9.84 -12.34
N ILE A 122 -8.59 -10.83 -12.80
CA ILE A 122 -8.93 -12.00 -11.99
C ILE A 122 -7.69 -12.79 -11.58
N LEU A 123 -6.71 -12.93 -12.47
CA LEU A 123 -5.48 -13.66 -12.18
C LEU A 123 -4.57 -12.89 -11.24
N GLN A 124 -4.65 -11.56 -11.25
CA GLN A 124 -3.95 -10.77 -10.26
C GLN A 124 -4.59 -10.96 -8.88
N GLN A 125 -5.93 -10.91 -8.80
CA GLN A 125 -6.67 -11.11 -7.56
C GLN A 125 -6.45 -12.51 -6.97
N ALA A 126 -6.53 -13.56 -7.81
CA ALA A 126 -6.33 -14.94 -7.39
C ALA A 126 -4.92 -15.17 -6.82
N ARG A 127 -3.88 -14.70 -7.52
CA ARG A 127 -2.49 -14.79 -7.03
C ARG A 127 -2.28 -14.05 -5.72
N ASP A 128 -2.84 -12.85 -5.57
CA ASP A 128 -2.72 -12.07 -4.34
C ASP A 128 -3.45 -12.75 -3.17
N ILE A 129 -4.59 -13.41 -3.42
CA ILE A 129 -5.31 -14.23 -2.42
C ILE A 129 -4.46 -15.44 -2.02
N HIS A 130 -3.93 -16.18 -3.00
CA HIS A 130 -3.06 -17.33 -2.74
C HIS A 130 -1.82 -16.93 -1.93
N GLN A 131 -1.12 -15.87 -2.33
CA GLN A 131 0.07 -15.40 -1.61
C GLN A 131 -0.26 -14.99 -0.17
N ARG A 132 -1.39 -14.33 0.07
CA ARG A 132 -1.84 -14.03 1.44
C ARG A 132 -2.15 -15.30 2.22
N ALA A 133 -2.80 -16.28 1.62
CA ALA A 133 -3.11 -17.56 2.26
C ALA A 133 -1.82 -18.31 2.65
N THR A 134 -0.79 -18.31 1.79
CA THR A 134 0.51 -18.95 2.11
C THR A 134 1.30 -18.21 3.18
N VAL A 135 1.15 -16.88 3.29
CA VAL A 135 1.88 -16.04 4.28
C VAL A 135 1.15 -16.01 5.63
N LEU A 136 -0.17 -16.16 5.67
CA LEU A 136 -0.93 -16.09 6.90
C LEU A 136 -0.80 -17.39 7.69
N LYS A 137 -0.17 -17.30 8.86
CA LYS A 137 -0.22 -18.37 9.85
C LYS A 137 -1.67 -18.66 10.23
N SER A 138 -1.96 -19.95 10.46
CA SER A 138 -3.23 -20.38 11.07
C SER A 138 -3.47 -19.60 12.37
N PHE A 139 -4.74 -19.37 12.71
CA PHE A 139 -5.10 -18.65 13.91
C PHE A 139 -4.54 -19.31 15.18
N ASP A 140 -4.55 -20.65 15.23
CA ASP A 140 -4.03 -21.44 16.36
C ASP A 140 -2.50 -21.36 16.45
N ASN A 141 -1.83 -21.00 15.35
CA ASN A 141 -0.37 -20.86 15.28
C ASN A 141 0.09 -19.42 15.52
N LEU A 142 -0.81 -18.51 15.90
CA LEU A 142 -0.49 -17.14 16.27
C LEU A 142 -0.24 -17.04 17.78
N THR A 143 0.62 -16.11 18.19
CA THR A 143 0.70 -15.71 19.59
C THR A 143 -0.61 -15.04 20.01
N SER A 144 -0.92 -14.99 21.31
CA SER A 144 -2.10 -14.28 21.82
C SER A 144 -2.18 -12.83 21.30
N THR A 145 -1.05 -12.13 21.22
CA THR A 145 -0.97 -10.80 20.61
C THR A 145 -1.33 -10.83 19.11
N GLY A 146 -0.84 -11.81 18.35
CA GLY A 146 -1.17 -11.99 16.94
C GLY A 146 -2.65 -12.29 16.71
N GLN A 147 -3.25 -13.13 17.57
CA GLN A 147 -4.68 -13.44 17.58
C GLN A 147 -5.52 -12.18 17.83
N ASN A 148 -5.18 -11.42 18.87
CA ASN A 148 -5.82 -10.15 19.20
C ASN A 148 -5.68 -9.11 18.08
N ASN A 149 -4.50 -9.00 17.47
CA ASN A 149 -4.28 -8.07 16.36
C ASN A 149 -5.13 -8.46 15.13
N ARG A 150 -5.30 -9.75 14.86
CA ARG A 150 -6.14 -10.24 13.78
C ARG A 150 -7.62 -9.94 14.05
N ALA A 151 -8.09 -10.18 15.26
CA ALA A 151 -9.45 -9.81 15.69
C ALA A 151 -9.69 -8.30 15.56
N LYS A 152 -8.77 -7.46 16.05
CA LYS A 152 -8.81 -5.99 15.90
C LYS A 152 -8.88 -5.56 14.43
N LYS A 153 -8.13 -6.24 13.54
CA LYS A 153 -8.15 -5.94 12.10
C LYS A 153 -9.52 -6.23 11.47
N ILE A 154 -10.14 -7.35 11.83
CA ILE A 154 -11.50 -7.71 11.37
C ILE A 154 -12.51 -6.66 11.86
N ALA A 155 -12.48 -6.33 13.16
CA ALA A 155 -13.36 -5.33 13.73
C ALA A 155 -13.21 -3.97 13.03
N LYS A 156 -11.98 -3.52 12.76
CA LYS A 156 -11.72 -2.28 12.03
C LYS A 156 -12.34 -2.30 10.63
N SER A 157 -12.21 -3.41 9.91
CA SER A 157 -12.83 -3.57 8.59
C SER A 157 -14.36 -3.52 8.65
N ILE A 158 -14.98 -4.16 9.65
CA ILE A 158 -16.42 -4.11 9.86
C ILE A 158 -16.88 -2.68 10.15
N SER A 159 -16.19 -1.94 11.01
CA SER A 159 -16.48 -0.52 11.27
C SER A 159 -16.41 0.32 9.99
N THR A 160 -15.38 0.13 9.16
CA THR A 160 -15.27 0.84 7.88
C THR A 160 -16.43 0.53 6.93
N ILE A 161 -16.87 -0.74 6.88
CA ILE A 161 -18.01 -1.14 6.05
C ILE A 161 -19.29 -0.50 6.58
N PHE A 162 -19.49 -0.49 7.89
CA PHE A 162 -20.64 0.16 8.53
C PHE A 162 -20.70 1.64 8.13
N ASP A 163 -19.60 2.38 8.29
CA ASP A 163 -19.55 3.81 7.93
C ASP A 163 -19.89 4.05 6.46
N GLN A 164 -19.38 3.19 5.56
CA GLN A 164 -19.66 3.28 4.12
C GLN A 164 -21.13 3.03 3.78
N VAL A 165 -21.74 2.01 4.39
CA VAL A 165 -23.16 1.69 4.19
C VAL A 165 -24.04 2.78 4.76
N THR A 166 -23.76 3.25 5.97
CA THR A 166 -24.51 4.34 6.62
C THR A 166 -24.46 5.62 5.80
N ALA A 167 -23.29 5.98 5.24
CA ALA A 167 -23.17 7.17 4.41
C ALA A 167 -23.94 7.09 3.08
N LYS A 168 -24.18 5.87 2.58
CA LYS A 168 -24.83 5.64 1.28
C LYS A 168 -26.34 5.45 1.42
N ASP A 169 -26.76 4.69 2.42
CA ASP A 169 -28.11 4.13 2.51
C ASP A 169 -28.95 4.72 3.66
N CYS A 170 -28.40 5.63 4.47
CA CYS A 170 -29.10 6.29 5.59
C CYS A 170 -29.06 7.81 5.50
N HIS A 171 -30.04 8.49 6.10
CA HIS A 171 -30.03 9.95 6.25
C HIS A 171 -29.14 10.37 7.42
N SER A 172 -28.55 11.56 7.35
CA SER A 172 -27.69 12.11 8.40
C SER A 172 -28.39 12.25 9.76
N ASP A 173 -29.71 12.40 9.75
CA ASP A 173 -30.52 12.63 10.95
C ASP A 173 -30.86 11.32 11.69
N ASP A 174 -30.61 10.16 11.05
CA ASP A 174 -30.93 8.84 11.60
C ASP A 174 -29.98 8.41 12.74
N ASN A 175 -28.89 9.15 12.99
CA ASN A 175 -27.97 8.98 14.12
C ASN A 175 -27.52 7.52 14.36
N LEU A 176 -27.15 6.81 13.28
CA LEU A 176 -26.68 5.44 13.39
C LEU A 176 -25.31 5.36 14.08
N SER A 177 -25.16 4.40 14.99
CA SER A 177 -23.89 4.12 15.66
C SER A 177 -23.70 2.62 15.85
N LEU A 178 -22.50 2.15 15.54
CA LEU A 178 -22.08 0.78 15.81
C LEU A 178 -21.65 0.69 17.27
N LYS A 179 -22.31 -0.16 18.08
CA LYS A 179 -22.04 -0.25 19.52
C LYS A 179 -20.88 -1.19 19.85
N SER A 180 -20.95 -2.41 19.32
CA SER A 180 -19.97 -3.47 19.54
C SER A 180 -19.92 -4.42 18.35
N ILE A 181 -18.84 -5.16 18.27
CA ILE A 181 -18.60 -6.21 17.29
C ILE A 181 -18.23 -7.46 18.09
N GLU A 182 -19.03 -8.51 17.93
CA GLU A 182 -18.83 -9.80 18.58
C GLU A 182 -18.76 -10.91 17.52
N PHE A 183 -17.75 -11.78 17.62
CA PHE A 183 -17.55 -12.89 16.69
C PHE A 183 -16.60 -13.94 17.28
N ASP A 184 -16.69 -15.15 16.75
CA ASP A 184 -15.81 -16.26 17.10
C ASP A 184 -14.76 -16.53 16.02
N ILE A 185 -13.56 -16.90 16.44
CA ILE A 185 -12.53 -17.50 15.57
C ILE A 185 -12.03 -18.79 16.22
N GLY A 186 -12.39 -19.92 15.62
CA GLY A 186 -12.17 -21.23 16.23
C GLY A 186 -12.97 -21.34 17.52
N ASN A 187 -12.29 -21.65 18.62
CA ASN A 187 -12.90 -21.75 19.96
C ASN A 187 -12.78 -20.45 20.77
N ASN A 188 -12.34 -19.35 20.16
CA ASN A 188 -12.12 -18.08 20.85
C ASN A 188 -13.20 -17.08 20.48
N SER A 189 -13.85 -16.50 21.48
CA SER A 189 -14.82 -15.42 21.31
C SER A 189 -14.15 -14.06 21.48
N PHE A 190 -14.50 -13.14 20.60
CA PHE A 190 -14.00 -11.77 20.60
C PHE A 190 -15.15 -10.80 20.75
N TYR A 191 -15.04 -9.92 21.74
CA TYR A 191 -15.96 -8.81 21.96
C TYR A 191 -15.19 -7.49 21.90
N LEU A 192 -15.55 -6.62 20.96
CA LEU A 192 -14.95 -5.29 20.80
C LEU A 192 -16.04 -4.22 20.89
N SER A 193 -15.98 -3.39 21.92
CA SER A 193 -16.80 -2.18 22.00
C SER A 193 -16.19 -1.08 21.12
N VAL A 194 -16.98 -0.52 20.20
CA VAL A 194 -16.51 0.55 19.28
C VAL A 194 -16.48 1.91 20.00
N ASN A 195 -17.32 2.10 21.01
CA ASN A 195 -17.55 3.40 21.66
C ASN A 195 -16.83 3.59 23.00
N LYS A 196 -15.89 2.70 23.35
CA LYS A 196 -15.04 2.88 24.53
C LYS A 196 -13.60 2.89 24.10
N GLU A 197 -13.00 4.08 24.06
CA GLU A 197 -11.55 4.15 24.28
C GLU A 197 -11.26 3.37 25.56
N ASN A 198 -10.36 2.39 25.46
CA ASN A 198 -9.98 1.61 26.61
C ASN A 198 -9.08 2.49 27.50
N ILE A 199 -9.72 3.36 28.29
CA ILE A 199 -9.07 4.30 29.21
C ILE A 199 -8.09 3.54 30.12
N GLU A 200 -8.39 2.29 30.48
CA GLU A 200 -7.48 1.45 31.26
C GLU A 200 -6.24 1.01 30.49
N GLU A 201 -6.33 0.77 29.18
CA GLU A 201 -5.14 0.52 28.33
C GLU A 201 -4.27 1.78 28.22
N ILE A 202 -4.88 2.96 28.11
CA ILE A 202 -4.17 4.25 28.09
C ILE A 202 -3.47 4.48 29.44
N LYS A 203 -4.16 4.28 30.56
CA LYS A 203 -3.57 4.39 31.91
C LYS A 203 -2.46 3.36 32.14
N HIS A 204 -2.64 2.13 31.67
CA HIS A 204 -1.62 1.09 31.80
C HIS A 204 -0.34 1.45 31.03
N LYS A 205 -0.47 1.93 29.78
CA LYS A 205 0.66 2.41 28.98
C LYS A 205 1.36 3.61 29.63
N ALA A 206 0.59 4.56 30.16
CA ALA A 206 1.13 5.70 30.89
C ALA A 206 1.91 5.26 32.14
N ARG A 207 1.37 4.33 32.94
CA ARG A 207 2.06 3.78 34.12
C ARG A 207 3.33 3.04 33.75
N ALA A 208 3.32 2.22 32.70
CA ALA A 208 4.50 1.51 32.23
C ALA A 208 5.61 2.49 31.76
N ALA A 209 5.24 3.56 31.06
CA ALA A 209 6.17 4.60 30.65
C ALA A 209 6.79 5.32 31.86
N VAL A 210 5.98 5.70 32.85
CA VAL A 210 6.46 6.32 34.10
C VAL A 210 7.41 5.39 34.84
N GLN A 211 7.06 4.10 35.01
CA GLN A 211 7.91 3.11 35.67
C GLN A 211 9.25 2.90 34.96
N ALA A 212 9.27 2.95 33.62
CA ALA A 212 10.51 2.87 32.86
C ALA A 212 11.40 4.10 33.09
N CYS A 213 10.82 5.31 33.08
CA CYS A 213 11.54 6.55 33.36
C CYS A 213 12.09 6.59 34.80
N ASP A 214 11.32 6.10 35.77
CA ASP A 214 11.74 6.05 37.18
C ASP A 214 12.93 5.10 37.36
N LYS A 215 12.92 3.91 36.74
CA LYS A 215 14.06 2.97 36.78
C LYS A 215 15.34 3.59 36.22
N VAL A 216 15.25 4.23 35.04
CA VAL A 216 16.38 4.93 34.43
C VAL A 216 16.89 6.06 35.34
N SER A 217 15.99 6.77 36.02
CA SER A 217 16.34 7.84 36.96
C SER A 217 17.04 7.30 38.21
N VAL A 218 16.63 6.14 38.72
CA VAL A 218 17.28 5.46 39.85
C VAL A 218 18.67 4.98 39.46
N GLU A 219 18.81 4.28 38.34
CA GLU A 219 20.10 3.80 37.82
C GLU A 219 21.09 4.95 37.60
N LYS A 220 20.63 6.07 37.05
CA LYS A 220 21.47 7.27 36.86
C LYS A 220 21.94 7.87 38.19
N ARG A 221 21.10 7.85 39.23
CA ARG A 221 21.48 8.32 40.58
C ARG A 221 22.49 7.38 41.23
N ASP A 222 22.32 6.07 41.08
CA ASP A 222 23.26 5.08 41.62
C ASP A 222 24.63 5.19 40.96
N ILE A 223 24.69 5.33 39.63
CA ILE A 223 25.93 5.61 38.89
C ILE A 223 26.56 6.93 39.38
N THR A 224 25.77 7.99 39.57
CA THR A 224 26.28 9.28 40.07
C THR A 224 26.89 9.15 41.47
N ARG A 225 26.26 8.37 42.36
CA ARG A 225 26.78 8.09 43.71
C ARG A 225 28.10 7.30 43.64
N GLU A 226 28.13 6.21 42.87
CA GLU A 226 29.34 5.40 42.68
C GLU A 226 30.49 6.22 42.05
N MET A 227 30.20 7.05 41.05
CA MET A 227 31.20 7.93 40.44
C MET A 227 31.79 8.93 41.44
N ASN A 228 30.98 9.49 42.34
CA ASN A 228 31.44 10.41 43.38
C ASN A 228 32.31 9.74 44.46
N GLU A 229 32.14 8.44 44.69
CA GLU A 229 32.98 7.64 45.59
C GLU A 229 34.35 7.31 44.97
N ILE A 230 34.39 7.07 43.65
CA ILE A 230 35.61 6.68 42.92
C ILE A 230 36.43 7.90 42.51
N ILE A 231 35.77 9.01 42.13
CA ILE A 231 36.40 10.27 41.76
C ILE A 231 35.69 11.37 42.56
N PRO A 232 36.26 11.86 43.68
CA PRO A 232 35.65 12.94 44.43
C PRO A 232 35.75 14.23 43.60
N ILE A 233 34.68 14.57 42.88
CA ILE A 233 34.56 15.83 42.16
C ILE A 233 34.05 16.87 43.16
N SER A 234 34.93 17.74 43.64
CA SER A 234 34.52 18.92 44.41
C SER A 234 33.85 19.92 43.47
N LEU A 235 32.53 20.08 43.58
CA LEU A 235 31.81 21.20 42.95
C LEU A 235 32.31 22.51 43.57
N ILE A 236 33.10 23.27 42.82
CA ILE A 236 33.49 24.62 43.21
C ILE A 236 32.24 25.49 43.05
N ASN A 237 31.65 25.91 44.18
CA ASN A 237 30.68 27.00 44.18
C ASN A 237 31.44 28.28 43.81
N ILE A 238 31.37 28.67 42.54
CA ILE A 238 31.82 29.99 42.12
C ILE A 238 30.76 30.98 42.65
N LEU A 239 31.01 31.53 43.82
CA LEU A 239 30.25 32.66 44.33
C LEU A 239 30.54 33.87 43.42
N PRO A 240 29.53 34.61 42.93
CA PRO A 240 29.78 35.81 42.15
C PRO A 240 30.25 36.90 43.10
N GLY A 241 31.56 37.14 43.14
CA GLY A 241 32.19 38.18 43.96
C GLY A 241 33.26 38.91 43.17
N SER A 242 32.93 40.15 42.78
CA SER A 242 33.79 41.35 42.68
C SER A 242 35.26 41.15 42.23
N ASP A 243 35.62 41.54 41.01
CA ASP A 243 35.99 42.93 40.69
C ASP A 243 36.58 43.03 39.28
N ASP A 244 36.19 44.13 38.64
CA ASP A 244 36.97 45.00 37.77
C ASP A 244 37.60 44.52 36.44
N PHE A 245 36.91 44.97 35.39
CA PHE A 245 37.43 45.63 34.18
C PHE A 245 38.49 44.92 33.32
N VAL A 246 38.02 44.40 32.18
CA VAL A 246 38.56 44.87 30.89
C VAL A 246 37.42 45.40 30.04
N ASN A 247 37.40 46.72 29.93
CA ASN A 247 36.47 47.52 29.16
C ASN A 247 36.55 47.09 27.68
N SER A 248 35.53 46.39 27.20
CA SER A 248 35.27 46.29 25.76
C SER A 248 33.77 46.36 25.53
N GLU A 249 33.34 47.57 25.21
CA GLU A 249 31.99 47.94 24.85
C GLU A 249 31.58 47.20 23.57
N ILE A 250 30.97 46.02 23.71
CA ILE A 250 30.42 45.25 22.59
C ILE A 250 29.05 45.81 22.26
N HIS A 251 29.03 46.76 21.33
CA HIS A 251 27.85 47.45 20.86
C HIS A 251 27.13 46.62 19.78
N ILE A 252 26.49 45.51 20.15
CA ILE A 252 25.53 44.83 19.26
C ILE A 252 24.12 45.27 19.67
N ASN A 253 23.74 46.48 19.25
CA ASN A 253 22.39 47.02 19.39
C ASN A 253 21.66 47.12 18.03
N ASP A 254 22.09 46.34 17.05
CA ASP A 254 21.43 46.31 15.76
C ASP A 254 20.17 45.44 15.86
N ALA A 255 19.01 46.10 15.96
CA ALA A 255 17.71 45.46 16.15
C ALA A 255 17.38 44.48 15.02
N GLU A 256 17.99 44.64 13.85
CA GLU A 256 17.85 43.72 12.71
C GLU A 256 18.48 42.35 12.99
N ILE A 257 19.61 42.30 13.72
CA ILE A 257 20.31 41.06 14.08
C ILE A 257 19.53 40.28 15.15
N VAL A 258 18.97 40.99 16.14
CA VAL A 258 18.13 40.38 17.18
C VAL A 258 16.84 39.81 16.58
N HIS A 259 16.21 40.53 15.66
CA HIS A 259 14.99 40.07 14.99
C HIS A 259 15.25 38.84 14.09
N ASN A 260 16.35 38.80 13.35
CA ASN A 260 16.70 37.66 12.49
C ASN A 260 17.05 36.40 13.30
N MET A 261 17.67 36.54 14.48
CA MET A 261 17.87 35.40 15.39
C MET A 261 16.55 34.86 15.92
N GLN A 262 15.61 35.72 16.33
CA GLN A 262 14.31 35.28 16.85
C GLN A 262 13.43 34.59 15.80
N GLN A 263 13.46 35.02 14.53
CA GLN A 263 12.72 34.38 13.44
C GLN A 263 13.27 33.01 13.02
N SER A 264 14.53 32.71 13.37
CA SER A 264 15.19 31.44 13.02
C SER A 264 14.88 30.30 14.00
N ILE A 265 14.23 30.59 15.13
CA ILE A 265 13.87 29.61 16.15
C ILE A 265 12.42 29.17 15.92
N GLY A 266 12.21 28.15 15.09
CA GLY A 266 10.87 27.55 14.94
C GLY A 266 10.46 27.03 13.58
N LYS A 267 11.38 26.75 12.65
CA LYS A 267 11.08 25.98 11.43
C LYS A 267 11.93 24.72 11.38
N GLY A 268 11.55 23.75 12.19
CA GLY A 268 12.03 22.37 12.16
C GLY A 268 10.88 21.46 12.54
N GLY A 269 10.03 21.15 11.55
CA GLY A 269 8.84 20.31 11.65
C GLY A 269 8.10 20.31 10.33
#